data_AF-A0A4Q3MII4-F1
#
_entry.id   AF-A0A4Q3MII4-F1
#
_cell.length_a   1.000
_cell.length_b   1.000
_cell.length_c   1.000
_cell.angle_alpha   90.00
_cell.angle_beta   90.00
_cell.angle_gamma   90.00
#
_symmetry.space_group_name_H-M   'P 1'
#
loop_
_entity.id
_entity.type
_entity.pdbx_description
1 polymer ?
#
loop_
_entity_poly.entity_id
_entity_poly.type
_entity_poly.pdbx_seq_one_letter_code
_entity_poly.pdbx_strand_id
1 'polypeptide(L)'
;MEAILIKRICVGTLCALMAMGASSQTYLSYNSLTCGDFMSQRSNEAVVGMASEYIRGYFSAHNVFSGRKQITASYPNSTLGLWLEKFCREHPLANIQEAAPALVAEITGPLGPPRRRSTQ
;
A
#
# COMPACT_ATOMS: atom_id res chain seq x y z
N MET A 1 -28.12 3.48 57.27
CA MET A 1 -26.82 3.96 56.76
C MET A 1 -26.28 2.99 55.69
N GLU A 2 -27.03 2.75 54.61
CA GLU A 2 -26.69 1.68 53.64
C GLU A 2 -26.75 2.17 52.17
N ALA A 3 -27.19 3.40 51.90
CA ALA A 3 -27.45 3.90 50.54
C ALA A 3 -26.30 4.73 49.93
N ILE A 4 -25.26 5.07 50.71
CA ILE A 4 -24.18 5.94 50.24
C ILE A 4 -23.02 5.13 49.63
N LEU A 5 -22.89 3.85 49.97
CA LEU A 5 -21.75 3.03 49.57
C LEU A 5 -21.83 2.55 48.11
N ILE A 6 -23.03 2.33 47.58
CA ILE A 6 -23.25 1.78 46.22
C ILE A 6 -22.90 2.81 45.13
N LYS A 7 -23.11 4.11 45.38
CA LYS A 7 -22.88 5.18 44.38
C LYS A 7 -21.41 5.47 44.11
N ARG A 8 -20.50 5.05 45.00
CA ARG A 8 -19.05 5.26 44.85
C ARG A 8 -18.34 4.13 44.10
N ILE A 9 -18.98 2.97 43.98
CA ILE A 9 -18.38 1.78 43.36
C ILE A 9 -18.46 1.86 41.83
N CYS A 10 -19.47 2.52 41.24
CA CYS A 10 -19.64 2.56 39.79
C CYS A 10 -18.72 3.54 39.04
N VAL A 11 -18.13 4.53 39.72
CA VAL A 11 -17.32 5.57 39.05
C VAL A 11 -15.85 5.16 38.91
N GLY A 12 -15.34 4.27 39.78
CA GLY A 12 -13.95 3.80 39.71
C GLY A 12 -13.68 2.78 38.61
N THR A 13 -14.66 1.95 38.27
CA THR A 13 -14.44 0.78 37.40
C THR A 13 -14.61 1.10 35.90
N LEU A 14 -15.23 2.23 35.54
CA LEU A 14 -15.44 2.60 34.13
C LEU A 14 -14.19 3.15 33.43
N CYS A 15 -13.16 3.60 34.18
CA CYS A 15 -11.92 4.11 33.60
C CYS A 15 -10.88 3.02 33.27
N ALA A 16 -11.02 1.80 33.79
CA ALA A 16 -10.02 0.75 33.63
C ALA A 16 -10.09 0.02 32.27
N LEU A 17 -11.19 0.14 31.52
CA LEU A 17 -11.36 -0.56 30.24
C LEU A 17 -10.76 0.17 29.02
N MET A 18 -10.25 1.40 29.16
CA MET A 18 -9.66 2.12 28.02
C MET A 18 -8.17 1.80 27.77
N ALA A 19 -7.56 0.92 28.57
CA ALA A 19 -6.14 0.60 28.46
C ALA A 19 -5.80 -0.57 27.51
N MET A 20 -6.79 -1.19 26.86
CA MET A 20 -6.53 -2.34 25.98
C MET A 20 -6.08 -1.89 24.58
N GLY A 21 -4.77 -1.75 24.43
CA GLY A 21 -4.07 -2.08 23.19
C GLY A 21 -3.92 -0.96 22.16
N ALA A 22 -3.11 0.06 22.48
CA ALA A 22 -2.40 0.77 21.41
C ALA A 22 -1.39 -0.20 20.79
N SER A 23 -1.82 -0.97 19.78
CA SER A 23 -0.87 -1.70 18.93
C SER A 23 0.03 -0.66 18.26
N SER A 24 1.33 -0.76 18.49
CA SER A 24 2.34 -0.03 17.73
C SER A 24 2.26 -0.49 16.29
N GLN A 25 1.35 0.11 15.51
CA GLN A 25 1.34 0.00 14.07
C GLN A 25 2.58 0.76 13.60
N THR A 26 3.65 0.04 13.28
CA THR A 26 4.75 0.62 12.52
C THR A 26 4.14 1.11 11.21
N TYR A 27 3.89 2.40 11.10
CA TYR A 27 3.47 3.03 9.85
C TYR A 27 4.62 2.89 8.88
N LEU A 28 4.62 1.79 8.13
CA LEU A 28 5.48 1.62 6.96
C LEU A 28 5.02 2.66 5.94
N SER A 29 5.70 3.80 5.94
CA SER A 29 5.49 4.79 4.89
C SER A 29 6.01 4.20 3.58
N TYR A 30 5.20 4.27 2.52
CA TYR A 30 5.63 3.89 1.17
C TYR A 30 6.93 4.59 0.74
N ASN A 31 7.19 5.78 1.28
CA ASN A 31 8.37 6.60 0.97
C ASN A 31 9.68 6.05 1.56
N SER A 32 9.61 5.18 2.56
CA SER A 32 10.79 4.66 3.26
C SER A 32 11.03 3.17 3.03
N LEU A 33 10.15 2.49 2.28
CA LEU A 33 10.30 1.07 2.00
C LEU A 33 11.19 0.88 0.77
N THR A 34 12.46 0.52 1.02
CA THR A 34 13.38 0.15 -0.05
C THR A 34 13.04 -1.24 -0.59
N CYS A 35 13.53 -1.55 -1.78
CA CYS A 35 13.42 -2.89 -2.35
C CYS A 35 14.17 -3.94 -1.50
N GLY A 36 15.29 -3.57 -0.86
CA GLY A 36 15.95 -4.42 0.13
C GLY A 36 15.06 -4.76 1.32
N ASP A 37 14.39 -3.75 1.89
CA ASP A 37 13.46 -3.93 3.00
C ASP A 37 12.25 -4.78 2.61
N PHE A 38 11.67 -4.53 1.44
CA PHE A 38 10.60 -5.36 0.89
C PHE A 38 11.04 -6.81 0.74
N MET A 39 12.23 -7.06 0.17
CA MET A 39 12.74 -8.41 0.00
C MET A 39 12.92 -9.13 1.34
N SER A 40 13.34 -8.44 2.40
CA SER A 40 13.41 -9.03 3.75
C SER A 40 12.04 -9.38 4.35
N GLN A 41 10.97 -8.72 3.88
CA GLN A 41 9.60 -8.84 4.39
C GLN A 41 8.63 -9.51 3.40
N ARG A 42 9.13 -10.08 2.29
CA ARG A 42 8.29 -10.61 1.19
C ARG A 42 7.35 -11.75 1.58
N SER A 43 7.61 -12.43 2.69
CA SER A 43 6.71 -13.44 3.25
C SER A 43 5.57 -12.85 4.08
N ASN A 44 5.60 -11.55 4.40
CA ASN A 44 4.54 -10.86 5.10
C ASN A 44 3.46 -10.42 4.10
N GLU A 45 2.32 -11.11 4.13
CA GLU A 45 1.18 -10.85 3.25
C GLU A 45 0.68 -9.41 3.33
N ALA A 46 0.79 -8.75 4.50
CA ALA A 46 0.38 -7.36 4.65
C ALA A 46 1.31 -6.41 3.87
N VAL A 47 2.61 -6.68 3.86
CA VAL A 47 3.59 -5.88 3.10
C VAL A 47 3.38 -6.07 1.59
N VAL A 48 3.19 -7.31 1.15
CA VAL A 48 2.90 -7.63 -0.27
C VAL A 48 1.56 -7.03 -0.69
N GLY A 49 0.52 -7.14 0.13
CA GLY A 49 -0.79 -6.55 -0.11
C GLY A 49 -0.71 -5.03 -0.21
N MET A 50 -0.04 -4.38 0.74
CA MET A 50 0.18 -2.93 0.74
C MET A 50 0.90 -2.45 -0.53
N ALA A 51 1.97 -3.13 -0.94
CA ALA A 51 2.68 -2.77 -2.17
C ALA A 51 1.84 -3.01 -3.43
N SER A 52 1.05 -4.08 -3.45
CA SER A 52 0.11 -4.39 -4.54
C SER A 52 -0.98 -3.31 -4.68
N GLU A 53 -1.55 -2.86 -3.57
CA GLU A 53 -2.56 -1.79 -3.57
C GLU A 53 -1.97 -0.45 -4.04
N TYR A 54 -0.72 -0.13 -3.67
CA TYR A 54 -0.03 1.05 -4.20
C TYR A 54 0.10 1.01 -5.73
N ILE A 55 0.53 -0.13 -6.29
CA ILE A 55 0.65 -0.32 -7.74
C ILE A 55 -0.71 -0.16 -8.43
N ARG A 56 -1.78 -0.73 -7.86
CA ARG A 56 -3.14 -0.57 -8.41
C ARG A 56 -3.63 0.88 -8.36
N GLY A 57 -3.35 1.58 -7.27
CA GLY A 57 -3.62 3.02 -7.16
C GLY A 57 -2.90 3.81 -8.25
N TYR A 58 -1.64 3.46 -8.52
CA TYR A 58 -0.87 4.07 -9.61
C TYR A 58 -1.48 3.78 -10.99
N PHE A 59 -1.95 2.56 -11.25
CA PHE A 59 -2.64 2.23 -12.51
C PHE A 59 -3.92 3.06 -12.70
N SER A 60 -4.70 3.24 -11.64
CA SER A 60 -5.88 4.10 -11.67
C SER A 60 -5.51 5.55 -12.03
N ALA A 61 -4.49 6.10 -11.38
CA ALA A 61 -3.99 7.43 -11.71
C ALA A 61 -3.48 7.54 -13.15
N HIS A 62 -2.70 6.56 -13.62
CA HIS A 62 -2.22 6.52 -15.01
C HIS A 62 -3.38 6.50 -16.00
N ASN A 63 -4.41 5.72 -15.74
CA ASN A 63 -5.60 5.64 -16.60
C ASN A 63 -6.35 6.98 -16.69
N VAL A 64 -6.44 7.72 -15.58
CA VAL A 64 -7.09 9.04 -15.56
C VAL A 64 -6.24 10.11 -16.22
N PHE A 65 -4.94 10.17 -15.91
CA PHE A 65 -4.12 11.35 -16.21
C PHE A 65 -3.23 11.22 -17.44
N SER A 66 -2.82 10.00 -17.84
CA SER A 66 -1.78 9.86 -18.87
C SER A 66 -2.24 10.19 -20.28
N GLY A 67 -3.53 10.02 -20.59
CA GLY A 67 -4.03 10.02 -21.98
C GLY A 67 -3.39 8.93 -22.86
N ARG A 68 -2.71 7.95 -22.25
CA ARG A 68 -2.01 6.85 -22.92
C ARG A 68 -2.87 5.58 -22.89
N LYS A 69 -2.29 4.46 -23.33
CA LYS A 69 -2.88 3.12 -23.25
C LYS A 69 -3.35 2.85 -21.82
N GLN A 70 -4.64 2.55 -21.72
CA GLN A 70 -5.28 2.17 -20.46
C GLN A 70 -4.79 0.80 -20.02
N ILE A 71 -4.55 0.65 -18.72
CA ILE A 71 -4.26 -0.62 -18.06
C ILE A 71 -5.60 -1.16 -17.55
N THR A 72 -6.19 -2.08 -18.30
CA THR A 72 -7.50 -2.69 -17.98
C THR A 72 -7.38 -4.06 -17.34
N ALA A 73 -6.18 -4.66 -17.35
CA ALA A 73 -5.93 -5.94 -16.74
C ALA A 73 -5.96 -5.83 -15.21
N SER A 74 -6.68 -6.75 -14.56
CA SER A 74 -6.62 -6.93 -13.11
C SER A 74 -5.54 -7.96 -12.80
N TYR A 75 -4.48 -7.52 -12.10
CA TYR A 75 -3.40 -8.40 -11.66
C TYR A 75 -3.65 -8.82 -10.20
N PRO A 76 -3.70 -10.13 -9.90
CA PRO A 76 -3.83 -10.59 -8.52
C PRO A 76 -2.57 -10.24 -7.72
N ASN A 77 -2.69 -10.19 -6.39
CA ASN A 77 -1.57 -9.85 -5.50
C ASN A 77 -0.38 -10.81 -5.68
N SER A 78 -0.64 -12.07 -6.01
CA SER A 78 0.42 -13.06 -6.30
C SER A 78 1.25 -12.67 -7.53
N THR A 79 0.60 -12.25 -8.63
CA THR A 79 1.30 -11.81 -9.85
C THR A 79 2.06 -10.51 -9.61
N LEU A 80 1.44 -9.54 -8.94
CA LEU A 80 2.10 -8.27 -8.61
C LEU A 80 3.28 -8.49 -7.65
N GLY A 81 3.11 -9.35 -6.65
CA GLY A 81 4.17 -9.73 -5.71
C GLY A 81 5.36 -10.37 -6.42
N LEU A 82 5.12 -11.34 -7.31
CA LEU A 82 6.19 -11.99 -8.08
C LEU A 82 6.95 -11.00 -8.98
N TRP A 83 6.23 -10.09 -9.64
CA TRP A 83 6.86 -9.06 -10.47
C TRP A 83 7.66 -8.07 -9.60
N LEU A 84 7.10 -7.66 -8.46
CA LEU A 84 7.77 -6.75 -7.53
C LEU A 84 9.03 -7.37 -6.92
N GLU A 85 8.99 -8.66 -6.58
CA GLU A 85 10.19 -9.38 -6.14
C GLU A 85 11.27 -9.41 -7.22
N LYS A 86 10.89 -9.61 -8.49
CA LYS A 86 11.84 -9.54 -9.60
C LYS A 86 12.47 -8.15 -9.69
N PHE A 87 11.64 -7.11 -9.72
CA PHE A 87 12.10 -5.71 -9.75
C PHE A 87 13.06 -5.43 -8.58
N CYS A 88 12.72 -5.84 -7.37
CA CYS A 88 13.55 -5.59 -6.20
C CYS A 88 14.84 -6.42 -6.13
N ARG A 89 14.89 -7.59 -6.76
CA ARG A 89 16.17 -8.31 -6.96
C ARG A 89 17.11 -7.57 -7.90
N GLU A 90 16.55 -6.92 -8.92
CA GLU A 90 17.30 -6.17 -9.93
C GLU A 90 17.68 -4.76 -9.45
N HIS A 91 16.92 -4.20 -8.51
CA HIS A 91 17.07 -2.82 -8.01
C HIS A 91 17.04 -2.75 -6.47
N PRO A 92 18.00 -3.34 -5.75
CA PRO A 92 17.93 -3.48 -4.28
C PRO A 92 17.93 -2.14 -3.53
N LEU A 93 18.48 -1.08 -4.12
CA LEU A 93 18.53 0.27 -3.52
C LEU A 93 17.37 1.18 -3.95
N ALA A 94 16.52 0.74 -4.89
CA ALA A 94 15.37 1.51 -5.32
C ALA A 94 14.29 1.53 -4.23
N ASN A 95 13.44 2.55 -4.26
CA ASN A 95 12.23 2.58 -3.45
C ASN A 95 11.14 1.76 -4.13
N ILE A 96 10.27 1.13 -3.34
CA ILE A 96 9.13 0.35 -3.86
C ILE A 96 8.22 1.20 -4.77
N GLN A 97 8.17 2.51 -4.55
CA GLN A 97 7.40 3.44 -5.38
C GLN A 97 7.86 3.48 -6.83
N GLU A 98 9.14 3.22 -7.10
CA GLU A 98 9.71 3.22 -8.45
C GLU A 98 9.24 1.99 -9.26
N ALA A 99 8.75 0.97 -8.58
CA ALA A 99 8.24 -0.25 -9.21
C ALA A 99 6.96 0.00 -10.03
N ALA A 100 6.08 0.90 -9.56
CA ALA A 100 4.83 1.19 -10.25
C ALA A 100 5.02 1.86 -11.64
N PRO A 101 5.78 2.97 -11.79
CA PRO A 101 6.06 3.53 -13.11
C PRO A 101 6.85 2.57 -14.00
N ALA A 102 7.77 1.77 -13.44
CA ALA A 102 8.49 0.75 -14.19
C ALA A 102 7.55 -0.31 -14.79
N LEU A 103 6.59 -0.82 -13.99
CA LEU A 103 5.58 -1.78 -14.47
C LEU A 103 4.66 -1.17 -15.53
N VAL A 104 4.24 0.09 -15.35
CA VAL A 104 3.45 0.80 -16.37
C VAL A 104 4.22 0.90 -17.69
N ALA A 105 5.51 1.23 -17.65
CA ALA A 105 6.36 1.28 -18.84
C ALA A 105 6.49 -0.11 -19.49
N GLU A 106 6.61 -1.19 -18.71
CA GLU A 106 6.64 -2.56 -19.23
C GLU A 106 5.33 -2.96 -19.93
N ILE A 107 4.17 -2.66 -19.32
CA ILE A 107 2.84 -3.03 -19.84
C ILE A 107 2.45 -2.20 -21.07
N THR A 108 2.77 -0.90 -21.04
CA THR A 108 2.34 0.04 -22.08
C THR A 108 3.37 0.22 -23.19
N GLY A 109 4.59 -0.29 -23.00
CA GLY A 109 5.74 -0.10 -23.88
C GLY A 109 6.47 1.22 -23.59
N PRO A 110 7.65 1.44 -24.20
CA PRO A 110 8.36 2.72 -24.10
C PRO A 110 7.42 3.85 -24.52
N LEU A 111 7.48 4.95 -23.77
CA LEU A 111 6.60 6.12 -23.89
C LEU A 111 6.70 6.73 -25.30
N GLY A 112 5.96 6.18 -26.27
CA GLY A 112 5.66 6.85 -27.53
C GLY A 112 4.91 8.16 -27.28
N PRO A 113 4.84 9.06 -28.29
CA PRO A 113 4.20 10.36 -28.13
C PRO A 113 2.75 10.19 -27.64
N PRO A 114 2.26 11.09 -26.75
CA PRO A 114 0.90 11.01 -26.25
C PRO A 114 -0.11 10.99 -27.41
N ARG A 115 -1.13 10.12 -27.34
CA ARG A 115 -2.25 10.18 -28.29
C ARG A 115 -2.92 11.54 -28.11
N ARG A 116 -3.00 12.32 -29.20
CA ARG A 116 -3.75 13.59 -29.20
C ARG A 116 -5.16 13.28 -28.71
N ARG A 117 -5.56 13.97 -27.64
CA ARG A 117 -6.93 13.93 -27.13
C ARG A 117 -7.82 14.50 -28.24
N SER A 118 -8.58 13.65 -28.92
CA SER A 118 -9.60 14.07 -29.88
C SER A 118 -10.65 14.84 -29.09
N THR A 119 -10.62 16.17 -29.17
CA THR A 119 -11.71 17.02 -28.71
C THR A 119 -12.92 16.74 -29.61
N GLN A 120 -13.89 15.98 -29.10
CA GLN A 120 -15.28 16.04 -29.52
C GLN A 120 -16.04 16.85 -28.49
#